data_AF-A0A6C0BTZ2-F1
#
_entry.id   AF-A0A6C0BTZ2-F1
#
_cell.length_a   1.000
_cell.length_b   1.000
_cell.length_c   1.000
_cell.angle_alpha   90.00
_cell.angle_beta   90.00
_cell.angle_gamma   90.00
#
_symmetry.space_group_name_H-M   'P 1'
#
loop_
_entity.id
_entity.type
_entity.pdbx_description
1 polymer ?
#
loop_
_entity_poly.entity_id
_entity_poly.type
_entity_poly.pdbx_seq_one_letter_code
_entity_poly.pdbx_strand_id
1 'polypeptide(L)'
;MSSYEPKNNSDGTPNPKYVDLLYVDPPVAEQNFVCMSFVSPDKVLKQKNSFLFERFVRNFDLDKSSKKFVQFLNFISYKYNLNFNKVMDDFNDFLKSEQPKLVETTIEDDYKNFLDANEKTLEQEFNQLVNFQTSTHGVKVRGVFPSQEEAGMRCKMLREIDPNHDIYVGPVGVWVPWEPEAYRTGKVDYMEDELNQLMHKKMENETEAKKHFDQRVIESKKKAIEENIRKAKETGNKLTQNIDENGNLVGINNTIDASVGEGASSSDIRNELFDGDNVVTGSGKNKKINKRNGSK
;
A
#
# COMPACT_ATOMS: atom_id res chain seq x y z
N MET A 1 17.33 8.70 -4.75
CA MET A 1 16.41 8.43 -3.63
C MET A 1 17.22 8.55 -2.35
N SER A 2 16.88 9.50 -1.47
CA SER A 2 17.58 9.69 -0.19
C SER A 2 17.43 8.42 0.65
N SER A 3 18.54 7.94 1.21
CA SER A 3 18.54 6.81 2.16
C SER A 3 17.62 7.12 3.33
N TYR A 4 16.82 6.15 3.77
CA TYR A 4 15.95 6.31 4.93
C TYR A 4 16.78 6.53 6.19
N GLU A 5 16.65 7.72 6.80
CA GLU A 5 17.33 8.08 8.05
C GLU A 5 16.39 7.76 9.23
N PRO A 6 16.82 6.94 10.20
CA PRO A 6 16.00 6.64 11.38
C PRO A 6 15.91 7.84 12.33
N LYS A 7 14.77 7.95 13.04
CA LYS A 7 14.48 9.03 14.00
C LYS A 7 15.49 9.12 15.15
N ASN A 8 15.94 7.98 15.63
CA ASN A 8 16.96 7.87 16.67
C ASN A 8 18.19 7.15 16.10
N ASN A 9 19.37 7.51 16.61
CA ASN A 9 20.60 6.77 16.38
C ASN A 9 20.53 5.39 17.06
N SER A 10 21.48 4.50 16.76
CA SER A 10 21.62 3.19 17.42
C SER A 10 21.68 3.29 18.95
N ASP A 11 22.15 4.42 19.46
CA ASP A 11 22.36 4.68 20.88
C ASP A 11 21.14 5.35 21.55
N GLY A 12 20.02 5.48 20.82
CA GLY A 12 18.77 6.07 21.31
C GLY A 12 18.73 7.60 21.35
N THR A 13 19.83 8.28 20.98
CA THR A 13 19.87 9.74 20.87
C THR A 13 19.13 10.25 19.61
N PRO A 14 18.54 11.46 19.64
CA PRO A 14 17.86 12.02 18.47
C PRO A 14 18.84 12.18 17.29
N ASN A 15 18.47 11.71 16.11
CA ASN A 15 19.30 11.86 14.91
C ASN A 15 19.17 13.30 14.37
N PRO A 16 20.24 14.13 14.37
CA PRO A 16 20.17 15.50 13.86
C PRO A 16 19.96 15.59 12.34
N LYS A 17 20.15 14.49 11.60
CA LYS A 17 19.85 14.40 10.16
C LYS A 17 18.41 13.98 9.88
N TYR A 18 17.68 13.49 10.88
CA TYR A 18 16.30 13.11 10.73
C TYR A 18 15.41 14.37 10.65
N VAL A 19 14.68 14.48 9.56
CA VAL A 19 13.69 15.54 9.35
C VAL A 19 12.32 14.89 9.34
N ASP A 20 11.47 15.25 10.29
CA ASP A 20 10.08 14.81 10.34
C ASP A 20 9.26 15.61 9.33
N LEU A 21 8.98 15.00 8.17
CA LEU A 21 8.16 15.60 7.13
C LEU A 21 6.66 15.61 7.48
N LEU A 22 6.24 14.84 8.49
CA LEU A 22 4.84 14.70 8.90
C LEU A 22 4.58 15.33 10.27
N TYR A 23 5.41 16.30 10.67
CA TYR A 23 5.20 17.07 11.87
C TYR A 23 3.78 17.67 11.87
N VAL A 24 3.10 17.52 13.01
CA VAL A 24 1.76 18.05 13.24
C VAL A 24 1.89 19.40 13.91
N ASP A 25 1.31 20.42 13.29
CA ASP A 25 1.35 21.78 13.83
C ASP A 25 0.57 21.88 15.15
N PRO A 26 1.00 22.75 16.07
CA PRO A 26 0.25 23.01 17.29
C PRO A 26 -1.15 23.54 16.96
N PRO A 27 -2.20 23.11 17.69
CA PRO A 27 -3.57 23.53 17.41
C PRO A 27 -3.72 25.04 17.61
N VAL A 28 -4.38 25.68 16.65
CA VAL A 28 -4.75 27.09 16.74
C VAL A 28 -6.14 27.18 17.37
N ALA A 29 -6.31 28.07 18.35
CA ALA A 29 -7.58 28.26 19.04
C ALA A 29 -8.71 28.50 18.02
N GLU A 30 -9.83 27.81 18.23
CA GLU A 30 -11.04 27.85 17.40
C GLU A 30 -10.86 27.40 15.93
N GLN A 31 -9.67 26.92 15.55
CA GLN A 31 -9.34 26.52 14.19
C GLN A 31 -8.93 25.05 14.15
N ASN A 32 -9.87 24.16 14.50
CA ASN A 32 -9.60 22.73 14.63
C ASN A 32 -9.95 21.94 13.36
N PHE A 33 -10.96 22.39 12.60
CA PHE A 33 -11.47 21.68 11.43
C PHE A 33 -11.61 22.61 10.23
N VAL A 34 -11.21 22.16 9.05
CA VAL A 34 -11.32 22.92 7.81
C VAL A 34 -12.24 22.22 6.83
N CYS A 35 -13.12 22.99 6.19
CA CYS A 35 -13.89 22.56 5.03
C CYS A 35 -13.10 22.89 3.76
N MET A 36 -12.81 21.88 2.93
CA MET A 36 -12.06 22.05 1.70
C MET A 36 -12.80 21.44 0.53
N SER A 37 -12.77 22.10 -0.63
CA SER A 37 -13.15 21.51 -1.91
C SER A 37 -11.89 21.13 -2.68
N PHE A 38 -11.87 19.93 -3.23
CA PHE A 38 -10.80 19.49 -4.13
C PHE A 38 -11.29 19.47 -5.57
N VAL A 39 -10.37 19.72 -6.49
CA VAL A 39 -10.55 19.41 -7.90
C VAL A 39 -9.30 18.68 -8.38
N SER A 40 -9.42 17.39 -8.68
CA SER A 40 -8.40 16.66 -9.42
C SER A 40 -8.91 16.27 -10.80
N PRO A 41 -8.42 16.93 -11.86
CA PRO A 41 -8.67 16.51 -13.21
C PRO A 41 -7.73 15.33 -13.57
N ASP A 42 -7.82 14.21 -12.84
CA ASP A 42 -6.93 13.04 -12.95
C ASP A 42 -6.74 12.53 -14.39
N LYS A 43 -7.82 12.56 -15.18
CA LYS A 43 -7.79 12.15 -16.59
C LYS A 43 -6.97 13.11 -17.44
N VAL A 44 -7.11 14.41 -17.21
CA VAL A 44 -6.34 15.46 -17.89
C VAL A 44 -4.88 15.43 -17.44
N LEU A 45 -4.61 15.15 -16.17
CA LEU A 45 -3.26 15.02 -15.63
C LEU A 45 -2.50 13.83 -16.22
N LYS A 46 -3.16 12.67 -16.35
CA LYS A 46 -2.59 11.50 -17.04
C LYS A 46 -2.27 11.84 -18.49
N GLN A 47 -3.17 12.53 -19.19
CA GLN A 47 -2.94 13.02 -20.56
C GLN A 47 -1.79 14.03 -20.62
N LYS A 48 -1.65 14.92 -19.63
CA LYS A 48 -0.54 15.89 -19.53
C LYS A 48 0.80 15.17 -19.41
N ASN A 49 0.91 14.20 -18.51
CA ASN A 49 2.14 13.42 -18.36
C ASN A 49 2.49 12.64 -19.64
N SER A 50 1.50 12.02 -20.28
CA SER A 50 1.70 11.34 -21.58
C SER A 50 2.09 12.32 -22.69
N PHE A 51 1.49 13.51 -22.73
CA PHE A 51 1.80 14.55 -23.71
C PHE A 51 3.23 15.10 -23.53
N LEU A 52 3.62 15.43 -22.30
CA LEU A 52 4.97 15.90 -21.97
C LEU A 52 6.01 14.84 -22.35
N PHE A 53 5.73 13.57 -22.04
CA PHE A 53 6.58 12.46 -22.42
C PHE A 53 6.66 12.26 -23.93
N GLU A 54 5.55 12.34 -24.67
CA GLU A 54 5.56 12.25 -26.13
C GLU A 54 6.39 13.36 -26.77
N ARG A 55 6.26 14.59 -26.27
CA ARG A 55 7.03 15.75 -26.76
C ARG A 55 8.51 15.63 -26.44
N PHE A 56 8.84 15.12 -25.26
CA PHE A 56 10.21 14.75 -24.94
C PHE A 56 10.76 13.69 -25.89
N VAL A 57 10.02 12.60 -26.14
CA VAL A 57 10.45 11.53 -27.05
C VAL A 57 10.63 12.03 -28.48
N ARG A 58 9.78 12.96 -28.95
CA ARG A 58 9.94 13.63 -30.26
C ARG A 58 11.17 14.54 -30.33
N ASN A 59 11.58 15.15 -29.21
CA ASN A 59 12.78 15.97 -29.15
C ASN A 59 14.06 15.12 -28.95
N PHE A 60 13.96 14.04 -28.18
CA PHE A 60 14.96 12.97 -28.08
C PHE A 60 15.22 12.30 -29.45
N ASP A 61 14.25 12.38 -30.38
CA ASP A 61 14.39 11.96 -31.80
C ASP A 61 15.51 12.70 -32.55
N LEU A 62 16.18 13.69 -31.94
CA LEU A 62 17.53 14.15 -32.33
C LEU A 62 18.51 12.96 -32.51
N ASP A 63 18.36 11.85 -31.77
CA ASP A 63 19.16 10.63 -31.95
C ASP A 63 18.79 9.84 -33.23
N LYS A 64 17.53 9.90 -33.68
CA LYS A 64 17.19 9.46 -35.06
C LYS A 64 17.74 10.40 -36.11
N SER A 65 17.91 11.69 -35.82
CA SER A 65 18.52 12.64 -36.76
C SER A 65 19.96 12.26 -37.09
N SER A 66 20.72 11.75 -36.10
CA SER A 66 22.05 11.17 -36.31
C SER A 66 22.04 10.07 -37.38
N LYS A 67 21.01 9.20 -37.42
CA LYS A 67 20.86 8.17 -38.48
C LYS A 67 20.60 8.76 -39.87
N LYS A 68 19.88 9.87 -39.97
CA LYS A 68 19.70 10.60 -41.24
C LYS A 68 20.98 11.31 -41.68
N PHE A 69 21.76 11.84 -40.74
CA PHE A 69 23.08 12.40 -41.03
C PHE A 69 24.04 11.36 -41.59
N VAL A 70 24.02 10.13 -41.07
CA VAL A 70 24.80 9.01 -41.65
C VAL A 70 24.35 8.67 -43.08
N GLN A 71 23.05 8.73 -43.39
CA GLN A 71 22.56 8.55 -44.76
C GLN A 71 22.97 9.69 -45.69
N PHE A 72 23.01 10.92 -45.20
CA PHE A 72 23.48 12.09 -45.95
C PHE A 72 24.99 12.06 -46.20
N LEU A 73 25.77 11.66 -45.20
CA LEU A 73 27.23 11.48 -45.33
C LEU A 73 27.58 10.39 -46.35
N ASN A 74 26.75 9.34 -46.46
CA ASN A 74 26.85 8.35 -47.54
C ASN A 74 26.60 8.97 -48.92
N PHE A 75 25.57 9.79 -49.05
CA PHE A 75 25.24 10.46 -50.31
C PHE A 75 26.35 11.43 -50.77
N ILE A 76 26.90 12.24 -49.85
CA ILE A 76 28.01 13.16 -50.13
C ILE A 76 29.28 12.39 -50.48
N SER A 77 29.57 11.33 -49.75
CA SER A 77 30.73 10.48 -50.03
C SER A 77 30.65 9.85 -51.42
N TYR A 78 29.44 9.45 -51.85
CA TYR A 78 29.23 8.94 -53.21
C TYR A 78 29.33 10.03 -54.28
N LYS A 79 28.67 11.18 -54.10
CA LYS A 79 28.60 12.26 -55.09
C LYS A 79 29.94 12.94 -55.36
N TYR A 80 30.78 13.08 -54.33
CA TYR A 80 32.09 13.71 -54.41
C TYR A 80 33.24 12.71 -54.37
N ASN A 81 32.93 11.41 -54.45
CA ASN A 81 33.88 10.30 -54.42
C ASN A 81 34.83 10.34 -53.21
N LEU A 82 34.33 10.82 -52.07
CA LEU A 82 35.06 10.84 -50.80
C LEU A 82 35.06 9.45 -50.19
N ASN A 83 36.13 9.13 -49.46
CA ASN A 83 36.20 7.86 -48.76
C ASN A 83 35.25 7.88 -47.55
N PHE A 84 34.09 7.24 -47.71
CA PHE A 84 33.04 7.19 -46.69
C PHE A 84 33.56 6.72 -45.33
N ASN A 85 34.46 5.74 -45.31
CA ASN A 85 34.99 5.19 -44.06
C ASN A 85 35.76 6.26 -43.28
N LYS A 86 36.57 7.10 -43.94
CA LYS A 86 37.28 8.20 -43.27
C LYS A 86 36.34 9.28 -42.75
N VAL A 87 35.33 9.66 -43.53
CA VAL A 87 34.36 10.69 -43.14
C VAL A 87 33.48 10.20 -41.98
N MET A 88 33.15 8.91 -41.96
CA MET A 88 32.41 8.28 -40.88
C MET A 88 33.28 8.12 -39.61
N ASP A 89 34.57 7.79 -39.77
CA ASP A 89 35.51 7.73 -38.65
C ASP A 89 35.72 9.12 -38.02
N ASP A 90 35.87 10.18 -38.83
CA ASP A 90 35.94 11.57 -38.34
C ASP A 90 34.64 12.00 -37.63
N PHE A 91 33.47 11.58 -38.15
CA PHE A 91 32.18 11.83 -37.48
C PHE A 91 32.04 11.07 -36.17
N ASN A 92 32.54 9.83 -36.10
CA ASN A 92 32.54 9.02 -34.88
C ASN A 92 33.53 9.54 -33.84
N ASP A 93 34.68 10.07 -34.26
CA ASP A 93 35.66 10.68 -33.35
C ASP A 93 35.19 12.07 -32.88
N PHE A 94 34.47 12.81 -33.73
CA PHE A 94 33.70 13.98 -33.32
C PHE A 94 32.65 13.62 -32.26
N LEU A 95 31.86 12.55 -32.45
CA LEU A 95 30.92 12.07 -31.44
C LEU A 95 31.60 11.59 -30.15
N LYS A 96 32.77 10.92 -30.23
CA LYS A 96 33.52 10.43 -29.04
C LYS A 96 34.19 11.55 -28.25
N SER A 97 34.67 12.61 -28.91
CA SER A 97 35.21 13.80 -28.24
C SER A 97 34.12 14.63 -27.56
N GLU A 98 32.91 14.62 -28.13
CA GLU A 98 31.74 15.28 -27.55
C GLU A 98 30.95 14.34 -26.61
N GLN A 99 31.19 13.02 -26.62
CA GLN A 99 30.52 12.04 -25.75
C GLN A 99 30.66 12.33 -24.24
N PRO A 100 31.84 12.64 -23.67
CA PRO A 100 31.92 12.99 -22.25
C PRO A 100 31.17 14.28 -21.88
N LYS A 101 30.86 15.16 -22.85
CA LYS A 101 29.94 16.29 -22.66
C LYS A 101 28.46 15.92 -22.86
N LEU A 102 28.17 14.82 -23.55
CA LEU A 102 26.82 14.28 -23.79
C LEU A 102 26.38 13.25 -22.74
N VAL A 103 27.32 12.64 -21.99
CA VAL A 103 27.10 11.53 -21.05
C VAL A 103 27.05 11.99 -19.59
N GLU A 104 27.34 13.26 -19.30
CA GLU A 104 27.21 13.82 -17.95
C GLU A 104 25.76 14.15 -17.55
N THR A 105 24.82 14.11 -18.49
CA THR A 105 23.40 14.37 -18.25
C THR A 105 22.62 13.05 -18.19
N THR A 106 22.03 12.76 -17.03
CA THR A 106 21.09 11.66 -16.90
C THR A 106 19.87 11.95 -17.79
N ILE A 107 19.20 10.94 -18.36
CA ILE A 107 17.94 11.14 -19.13
C ILE A 107 16.93 11.93 -18.29
N GLU A 108 16.94 11.74 -16.98
CA GLU A 108 16.17 12.53 -16.02
C GLU A 108 16.57 14.00 -15.99
N ASP A 109 17.86 14.33 -16.12
CA ASP A 109 18.35 15.70 -16.15
C ASP A 109 18.10 16.34 -17.53
N ASP A 110 18.22 15.58 -18.62
CA ASP A 110 17.81 16.02 -19.96
C ASP A 110 16.30 16.23 -20.06
N TYR A 111 15.51 15.37 -19.42
CA TYR A 111 14.06 15.53 -19.34
C TYR A 111 13.69 16.76 -18.50
N LYS A 112 14.35 16.98 -17.35
CA LYS A 112 14.16 18.20 -16.56
C LYS A 112 14.57 19.44 -17.34
N ASN A 113 15.75 19.46 -17.95
CA ASN A 113 16.22 20.57 -18.76
C ASN A 113 15.28 20.83 -19.95
N PHE A 114 14.76 19.78 -20.59
CA PHE A 114 13.77 19.89 -21.65
C PHE A 114 12.44 20.46 -21.14
N LEU A 115 11.95 19.98 -20.01
CA LEU A 115 10.74 20.50 -19.36
C LEU A 115 10.93 21.96 -19.00
N ASP A 116 12.02 22.32 -18.32
CA ASP A 116 12.31 23.70 -17.88
C ASP A 116 12.46 24.65 -19.08
N ALA A 117 13.14 24.21 -20.15
CA ALA A 117 13.32 25.03 -21.35
C ALA A 117 12.03 25.22 -22.15
N ASN A 118 11.14 24.22 -22.14
CA ASN A 118 9.93 24.22 -22.97
C ASN A 118 8.63 24.37 -22.17
N GLU A 119 8.71 24.64 -20.87
CA GLU A 119 7.58 24.60 -19.93
C GLU A 119 6.41 25.44 -20.43
N LYS A 120 6.66 26.72 -20.72
CA LYS A 120 5.64 27.68 -21.16
C LYS A 120 5.01 27.28 -22.50
N THR A 121 5.82 26.76 -23.43
CA THR A 121 5.34 26.36 -24.75
C THR A 121 4.49 25.09 -24.66
N LEU A 122 4.99 24.08 -23.94
CA LEU A 122 4.28 22.81 -23.73
C LEU A 122 2.99 23.02 -22.95
N GLU A 123 2.98 23.91 -21.96
CA GLU A 123 1.78 24.27 -21.21
C GLU A 123 0.75 24.97 -22.10
N GLN A 124 1.16 25.91 -22.95
CA GLN A 124 0.25 26.56 -23.90
C GLN A 124 -0.32 25.57 -24.94
N GLU A 125 0.51 24.71 -25.52
CA GLU A 125 0.07 23.68 -26.47
C GLU A 125 -0.89 22.68 -25.81
N PHE A 126 -0.58 22.25 -24.59
CA PHE A 126 -1.44 21.34 -23.84
C PHE A 126 -2.77 22.00 -23.48
N ASN A 127 -2.74 23.27 -23.03
CA ASN A 127 -3.95 24.02 -22.72
C ASN A 127 -4.85 24.18 -23.96
N GLN A 128 -4.29 24.40 -25.15
CA GLN A 128 -5.08 24.43 -26.38
C GLN A 128 -5.69 23.07 -26.72
N LEU A 129 -4.93 21.98 -26.58
CA LEU A 129 -5.39 20.61 -26.84
C LEU A 129 -6.56 20.19 -25.95
N VAL A 130 -6.55 20.60 -24.68
CA VAL A 130 -7.60 20.27 -23.72
C VAL A 130 -8.62 21.41 -23.55
N ASN A 131 -8.69 22.35 -24.50
CA ASN A 131 -9.65 23.48 -24.47
C ASN A 131 -9.64 24.27 -23.15
N PHE A 132 -8.45 24.52 -22.59
CA PHE A 132 -8.21 25.23 -21.34
C PHE A 132 -8.91 24.63 -20.12
N GLN A 133 -9.22 23.33 -20.16
CA GLN A 133 -9.66 22.62 -18.96
C GLN A 133 -8.55 22.62 -17.91
N THR A 134 -8.95 22.67 -16.64
CA THR A 134 -8.03 22.67 -15.50
C THR A 134 -7.10 21.46 -15.59
N SER A 135 -5.79 21.70 -15.56
CA SER A 135 -4.74 20.67 -15.68
C SER A 135 -3.87 20.59 -14.43
N THR A 136 -4.39 21.11 -13.31
CA THR A 136 -3.71 21.22 -12.04
C THR A 136 -4.67 20.82 -10.92
N HIS A 137 -4.13 20.13 -9.94
CA HIS A 137 -4.77 19.90 -8.65
C HIS A 137 -5.15 21.22 -7.98
N GLY A 138 -6.42 21.40 -7.65
CA GLY A 138 -6.92 22.60 -6.97
C GLY A 138 -7.41 22.28 -5.57
N VAL A 139 -7.06 23.11 -4.61
CA VAL A 139 -7.64 23.11 -3.25
C VAL A 139 -8.28 24.46 -3.01
N LYS A 140 -9.52 24.44 -2.53
CA LYS A 140 -10.22 25.65 -2.08
C LYS A 140 -10.63 25.49 -0.62
N VAL A 141 -10.09 26.34 0.24
CA VAL A 141 -10.51 26.45 1.64
C VAL A 141 -11.84 27.20 1.71
N ARG A 142 -12.87 26.55 2.26
CA ARG A 142 -14.26 27.05 2.34
C ARG A 142 -14.65 27.56 3.73
N GLY A 143 -13.74 27.44 4.70
CA GLY A 143 -13.93 27.91 6.07
C GLY A 143 -13.19 27.01 7.07
N VAL A 144 -12.91 27.57 8.24
CA VAL A 144 -12.28 26.88 9.37
C VAL A 144 -13.20 27.03 10.58
N PHE A 145 -13.35 25.96 11.36
CA PHE A 145 -14.33 25.84 12.43
C PHE A 145 -13.71 25.21 13.68
N PRO A 146 -14.24 25.53 14.87
CA PRO A 146 -13.77 24.98 16.14
C PRO A 146 -14.22 23.53 16.36
N SER A 147 -15.38 23.14 15.83
CA SER A 147 -16.00 21.82 16.06
C SER A 147 -16.27 21.06 14.76
N GLN A 148 -16.22 19.73 14.84
CA GLN A 148 -16.54 18.87 13.70
C GLN A 148 -18.01 18.95 13.30
N GLU A 149 -18.92 19.15 14.26
CA GLU A 149 -20.36 19.25 14.01
C GLU A 149 -20.70 20.50 13.19
N GLU A 150 -20.10 21.63 13.54
CA GLU A 150 -20.27 22.88 12.81
C GLU A 150 -19.68 22.81 11.39
N ALA A 151 -18.48 22.25 11.27
CA ALA A 151 -17.87 21.98 9.96
C ALA A 151 -18.74 21.04 9.11
N GLY A 152 -19.34 20.01 9.73
CA GLY A 152 -20.27 19.09 9.09
C GLY A 152 -21.56 19.77 8.59
N MET A 153 -22.19 20.60 9.43
CA MET A 153 -23.36 21.39 9.03
C MET A 153 -23.04 22.34 7.88
N ARG A 154 -21.87 23.02 7.94
CA ARG A 154 -21.43 23.90 6.85
C ARG A 154 -21.15 23.12 5.56
N CYS A 155 -20.54 21.95 5.67
CA CYS A 155 -20.29 21.07 4.53
C CYS A 155 -21.61 20.68 3.84
N LYS A 156 -22.64 20.30 4.61
CA LYS A 156 -23.98 20.00 4.07
C LYS A 156 -24.58 21.17 3.31
N MET A 157 -24.59 22.37 3.91
CA MET A 157 -25.06 23.59 3.24
C MET A 157 -24.27 23.91 1.96
N LEU A 158 -22.94 23.72 1.99
CA LEU A 158 -22.09 24.00 0.83
C LEU A 158 -22.32 23.01 -0.32
N ARG A 159 -22.68 21.76 -0.03
CA ARG A 159 -23.05 20.77 -1.05
C ARG A 159 -24.36 21.08 -1.75
N GLU A 160 -25.31 21.71 -1.07
CA GLU A 160 -26.54 22.19 -1.70
C GLU A 160 -26.27 23.35 -2.66
N ILE A 161 -25.33 24.24 -2.31
CA ILE A 161 -24.96 25.40 -3.12
C ILE A 161 -24.07 25.02 -4.32
N ASP A 162 -23.18 24.04 -4.13
CA ASP A 162 -22.18 23.62 -5.10
C ASP A 162 -22.14 22.08 -5.22
N PRO A 163 -23.08 21.49 -5.99
CA PRO A 163 -23.18 20.03 -6.13
C PRO A 163 -22.08 19.43 -7.00
N ASN A 164 -21.28 20.27 -7.67
CA ASN A 164 -20.28 19.82 -8.64
C ASN A 164 -18.94 19.46 -8.00
N HIS A 165 -18.71 19.85 -6.75
CA HIS A 165 -17.42 19.65 -6.07
C HIS A 165 -17.59 18.77 -4.83
N ASP A 166 -16.66 17.83 -4.67
CA ASP A 166 -16.55 17.07 -3.44
C ASP A 166 -15.97 17.95 -2.33
N ILE A 167 -16.70 18.05 -1.23
CA ILE A 167 -16.34 18.85 -0.05
C ILE A 167 -15.97 17.90 1.09
N TYR A 168 -14.80 18.14 1.66
CA TYR A 168 -14.23 17.33 2.72
C TYR A 168 -14.05 18.16 3.99
N VAL A 169 -14.17 17.50 5.13
CA VAL A 169 -13.84 18.07 6.44
C VAL A 169 -12.58 17.39 6.94
N GLY A 170 -11.53 18.16 7.19
CA GLY A 170 -10.25 17.66 7.71
C GLY A 170 -9.84 18.39 8.99
N PRO A 171 -9.07 17.75 9.88
CA PRO A 171 -8.44 18.43 11.01
C PRO A 171 -7.36 19.41 10.51
N VAL A 172 -7.23 20.55 11.18
CA VAL A 172 -6.19 21.55 10.93
C VAL A 172 -4.88 21.11 11.60
N GLY A 173 -3.76 21.33 10.92
CA GLY A 173 -2.42 21.01 11.43
C GLY A 173 -1.98 19.56 11.24
N VAL A 174 -2.80 18.72 10.60
CA VAL A 174 -2.48 17.32 10.31
C VAL A 174 -2.40 17.12 8.79
N TRP A 175 -1.43 16.32 8.35
CA TRP A 175 -1.32 15.89 6.96
C TRP A 175 -2.49 14.99 6.58
N VAL A 176 -3.28 15.41 5.59
CA VAL A 176 -4.38 14.64 5.03
C VAL A 176 -4.02 14.12 3.63
N PRO A 177 -4.41 12.88 3.28
CA PRO A 177 -4.23 12.38 1.92
C PRO A 177 -4.93 13.27 0.89
N TRP A 178 -4.30 13.41 -0.28
CA TRP A 178 -4.93 14.05 -1.43
C TRP A 178 -6.09 13.19 -1.93
N GLU A 179 -7.30 13.76 -1.99
CA GLU A 179 -8.55 13.08 -2.39
C GLU A 179 -8.75 11.70 -1.73
N PRO A 180 -9.07 11.67 -0.42
CA PRO A 180 -9.29 10.42 0.26
C PRO A 180 -10.50 9.70 -0.34
N GLU A 181 -10.33 8.45 -0.74
CA GLU A 181 -11.43 7.60 -1.17
C GLU A 181 -12.47 7.49 -0.06
N ALA A 182 -13.73 7.82 -0.38
CA ALA A 182 -14.84 7.85 0.55
C ALA A 182 -14.97 6.54 1.36
N TYR A 183 -14.75 5.40 0.71
CA TYR A 183 -14.80 4.08 1.35
C TYR A 183 -13.71 3.85 2.41
N ARG A 184 -12.55 4.51 2.29
CA ARG A 184 -11.43 4.37 3.23
C ARG A 184 -11.50 5.38 4.37
N THR A 185 -12.18 6.52 4.18
CA THR A 185 -12.32 7.58 5.19
C THR A 185 -13.41 7.30 6.24
N GLY A 186 -14.12 6.17 6.10
CA GLY A 186 -15.06 5.65 7.09
C GLY A 186 -16.42 6.36 7.05
N LYS A 187 -16.49 7.63 7.48
CA LYS A 187 -17.76 8.36 7.56
C LYS A 187 -18.03 9.12 6.26
N VAL A 188 -18.94 8.58 5.46
CA VAL A 188 -19.42 9.19 4.21
C VAL A 188 -20.89 9.57 4.39
N ASP A 189 -21.17 10.86 4.38
CA ASP A 189 -22.53 11.36 4.28
C ASP A 189 -22.83 11.60 2.79
N TYR A 190 -23.90 11.03 2.27
CA TYR A 190 -24.43 11.24 0.92
C TYR A 190 -25.43 12.40 0.91
N MET A 191 -25.74 12.94 -0.27
CA MET A 191 -26.71 14.04 -0.41
C MET A 191 -28.15 13.59 -0.15
N GLU A 192 -28.47 12.34 -0.51
CA GLU A 192 -29.81 11.77 -0.32
C GLU A 192 -29.95 11.17 1.09
N ASP A 193 -30.87 11.72 1.88
CA ASP A 193 -31.13 11.23 3.25
C ASP A 193 -31.62 9.78 3.26
N GLU A 194 -32.37 9.35 2.24
CA GLU A 194 -32.79 7.96 2.08
C GLU A 194 -31.60 7.02 1.86
N LEU A 195 -30.61 7.46 1.07
CA LEU A 195 -29.39 6.70 0.82
C LEU A 195 -28.51 6.64 2.07
N ASN A 196 -28.44 7.72 2.85
CA ASN A 196 -27.78 7.75 4.14
C ASN A 196 -28.37 6.71 5.11
N GLN A 197 -29.69 6.69 5.23
CA GLN A 197 -30.40 5.71 6.05
C GLN A 197 -30.18 4.28 5.54
N LEU A 198 -30.19 4.07 4.22
CA LEU A 198 -29.96 2.76 3.61
C LEU A 198 -28.54 2.25 3.91
N MET A 199 -27.52 3.10 3.75
CA MET A 199 -26.14 2.76 4.03
C MET A 199 -25.89 2.52 5.51
N HIS A 200 -26.48 3.33 6.40
CA HIS A 200 -26.42 3.12 7.84
C HIS A 200 -27.03 1.78 8.23
N LYS A 201 -28.25 1.49 7.75
CA LYS A 201 -28.94 0.21 7.99
C LYS A 201 -28.15 -0.97 7.41
N LYS A 202 -27.52 -0.81 6.24
CA LYS A 202 -26.66 -1.84 5.65
C LYS A 202 -25.47 -2.13 6.57
N MET A 203 -24.80 -1.09 7.07
CA MET A 203 -23.66 -1.25 7.97
C MET A 203 -24.09 -1.88 9.31
N GLU A 204 -25.22 -1.47 9.87
CA GLU A 204 -25.83 -2.09 11.05
C GLU A 204 -26.10 -3.58 10.80
N ASN A 205 -26.79 -3.91 9.69
CA ASN A 205 -27.07 -5.30 9.31
C ASN A 205 -25.79 -6.13 9.11
N GLU A 206 -24.74 -5.57 8.50
CA GLU A 206 -23.45 -6.25 8.34
C GLU A 206 -22.77 -6.50 9.70
N THR A 207 -22.82 -5.53 10.62
CA THR A 207 -22.26 -5.70 11.96
C THR A 207 -23.05 -6.72 12.79
N GLU A 208 -24.38 -6.72 12.70
CA GLU A 208 -25.23 -7.73 13.32
C GLU A 208 -24.99 -9.11 12.73
N ALA A 209 -24.93 -9.23 11.40
CA ALA A 209 -24.63 -10.47 10.71
C ALA A 209 -23.26 -11.04 11.13
N LYS A 210 -22.26 -10.17 11.31
CA LYS A 210 -20.93 -10.56 11.81
C LYS A 210 -21.00 -11.06 13.25
N LYS A 211 -21.69 -10.34 14.16
CA LYS A 211 -21.91 -10.78 15.55
C LYS A 211 -22.63 -12.13 15.60
N HIS A 212 -23.69 -12.32 14.82
CA HIS A 212 -24.41 -13.59 14.73
C HIS A 212 -23.56 -14.71 14.12
N PHE A 213 -22.69 -14.41 13.17
CA PHE A 213 -21.72 -15.37 12.63
C PHE A 213 -20.71 -15.78 13.70
N ASP A 214 -20.08 -14.83 14.38
CA ASP A 214 -19.10 -15.09 15.43
C ASP A 214 -19.72 -15.90 16.57
N GLN A 215 -20.95 -15.55 16.98
CA GLN A 215 -21.70 -16.30 17.98
C GLN A 215 -22.02 -17.73 17.52
N ARG A 216 -22.45 -17.93 16.27
CA ARG A 216 -22.68 -19.27 15.71
C ARG A 216 -21.40 -20.11 15.65
N VAL A 217 -20.27 -19.49 15.30
CA VAL A 217 -18.97 -20.17 15.29
C VAL A 217 -18.58 -20.60 16.71
N ILE A 218 -18.75 -19.73 17.70
CA ILE A 218 -18.50 -20.06 19.11
C ILE A 218 -19.42 -21.19 19.59
N GLU A 219 -20.72 -21.11 19.30
CA GLU A 219 -21.70 -22.14 19.69
C GLU A 219 -21.41 -23.49 19.02
N SER A 220 -21.06 -23.49 17.73
CA SER A 220 -20.69 -24.72 17.01
C SER A 220 -19.42 -25.34 17.59
N LYS A 221 -18.42 -24.52 17.98
CA LYS A 221 -17.21 -25.00 18.65
C LYS A 221 -17.54 -25.62 20.02
N LYS A 222 -18.40 -24.97 20.81
CA LYS A 222 -18.87 -25.50 22.11
C LYS A 222 -19.58 -26.84 21.95
N LYS A 223 -20.53 -26.94 21.01
CA LYS A 223 -21.27 -28.20 20.73
C LYS A 223 -20.36 -29.33 20.25
N ALA A 224 -19.42 -29.03 19.35
CA ALA A 224 -18.47 -30.03 18.86
C ALA A 224 -17.60 -30.59 20.00
N ILE A 225 -17.21 -29.75 20.96
CA ILE A 225 -16.45 -30.19 22.13
C ILE A 225 -17.31 -30.96 23.12
N GLU A 226 -18.54 -30.52 23.39
CA GLU A 226 -19.47 -31.27 24.24
C GLU A 226 -19.75 -32.67 23.67
N GLU A 227 -19.92 -32.77 22.35
CA GLU A 227 -20.09 -34.04 21.66
C GLU A 227 -18.81 -34.90 21.72
N ASN A 228 -17.63 -34.29 21.59
CA ASN A 228 -16.35 -34.98 21.78
C ASN A 228 -16.16 -35.47 23.23
N ILE A 229 -16.53 -34.68 24.24
CA ILE A 229 -16.52 -35.07 25.65
C ILE A 229 -17.47 -36.26 25.88
N ARG A 230 -18.67 -36.23 25.30
CA ARG A 230 -19.64 -37.33 25.42
C ARG A 230 -19.11 -38.60 24.78
N LYS A 231 -18.61 -38.52 23.54
CA LYS A 231 -18.01 -39.66 22.83
C LYS A 231 -16.79 -40.21 23.56
N ALA A 232 -15.94 -39.35 24.14
CA ALA A 232 -14.79 -39.75 24.95
C ALA A 232 -15.21 -40.52 26.21
N LYS A 233 -16.27 -40.09 26.90
CA LYS A 233 -16.86 -40.81 28.04
C LYS A 233 -17.44 -42.17 27.64
N GLU A 234 -18.13 -42.25 26.50
CA GLU A 234 -18.75 -43.48 26.01
C GLU A 234 -17.73 -44.51 25.48
N THR A 235 -16.61 -44.06 24.92
CA THR A 235 -15.59 -44.93 24.30
C THR A 235 -14.36 -45.18 25.18
N GLY A 236 -14.27 -44.55 26.36
CA GLY A 236 -13.15 -44.70 27.29
C GLY A 236 -11.82 -44.13 26.80
N ASN A 237 -11.84 -43.29 25.76
CA ASN A 237 -10.64 -42.71 25.14
C ASN A 237 -10.35 -41.30 25.70
N LYS A 238 -9.08 -40.97 25.98
CA LYS A 238 -8.70 -39.68 26.60
C LYS A 238 -8.94 -38.50 25.64
N LEU A 239 -9.54 -37.43 26.16
CA LEU A 239 -9.77 -36.17 25.45
C LEU A 239 -8.42 -35.50 25.14
N THR A 240 -8.24 -34.93 23.95
CA THR A 240 -6.98 -34.30 23.51
C THR A 240 -7.03 -32.76 23.46
N GLN A 241 -8.21 -32.14 23.55
CA GLN A 241 -8.41 -30.69 23.43
C GLN A 241 -9.45 -30.16 24.44
N ASN A 242 -9.15 -29.03 25.10
CA ASN A 242 -10.01 -28.24 26.01
C ASN A 242 -10.19 -26.80 25.47
N ILE A 243 -11.14 -26.02 26.04
CA ILE A 243 -11.40 -24.61 25.67
C ILE A 243 -10.95 -23.67 26.80
N ASP A 244 -10.39 -22.50 26.44
CA ASP A 244 -10.14 -21.38 27.37
C ASP A 244 -11.38 -20.48 27.57
N GLU A 245 -11.35 -19.55 28.53
CA GLU A 245 -12.46 -18.63 28.82
C GLU A 245 -12.87 -17.74 27.62
N ASN A 246 -12.01 -17.65 26.60
CA ASN A 246 -12.20 -16.84 25.39
C ASN A 246 -12.64 -17.66 24.16
N GLY A 247 -12.87 -18.97 24.30
CA GLY A 247 -13.41 -19.82 23.24
C GLY A 247 -12.38 -20.33 22.21
N ASN A 248 -11.08 -20.29 22.53
CA ASN A 248 -10.02 -20.87 21.71
C ASN A 248 -9.74 -22.32 22.12
N LEU A 249 -9.30 -23.13 21.15
CA LEU A 249 -8.96 -24.54 21.34
C LEU A 249 -7.54 -24.64 21.92
N VAL A 250 -7.41 -25.21 23.12
CA VAL A 250 -6.13 -25.47 23.79
C VAL A 250 -5.92 -26.98 23.90
N GLY A 251 -4.78 -27.49 23.43
CA GLY A 251 -4.45 -28.91 23.57
C GLY A 251 -4.14 -29.28 25.03
N ILE A 252 -4.64 -30.42 25.51
CA ILE A 252 -4.48 -30.85 26.92
C ILE A 252 -3.01 -31.08 27.32
N ASN A 253 -2.10 -31.26 26.35
CA ASN A 253 -0.67 -31.37 26.60
C ASN A 253 -0.02 -30.03 27.04
N ASN A 254 -0.59 -28.87 26.68
CA ASN A 254 -0.02 -27.58 27.10
C ASN A 254 -0.38 -27.19 28.54
N THR A 255 -1.36 -27.86 29.16
CA THR A 255 -1.72 -27.61 30.56
C THR A 255 -0.74 -28.22 31.56
N ILE A 256 0.12 -29.17 31.15
CA ILE A 256 1.16 -29.75 32.02
C ILE A 256 2.30 -28.74 32.22
N ASP A 257 2.65 -27.96 31.19
CA ASP A 257 3.66 -26.89 31.27
C ASP A 257 3.26 -25.74 32.21
N ALA A 258 1.95 -25.51 32.42
CA ALA A 258 1.48 -24.46 33.33
C ALA A 258 1.39 -24.92 34.79
N SER A 259 1.27 -26.23 35.06
CA SER A 259 1.22 -26.79 36.42
C SER A 259 2.59 -27.20 36.97
N VAL A 260 3.61 -27.29 36.12
CA VAL A 260 4.99 -27.55 36.54
C VAL A 260 5.73 -26.22 36.58
N GLY A 261 5.77 -25.58 37.75
CA GLY A 261 6.57 -24.38 37.95
C GLY A 261 8.04 -24.61 37.58
N GLU A 262 8.72 -23.57 37.09
CA GLU A 262 10.14 -23.54 36.75
C GLU A 262 10.99 -24.14 37.89
N GLY A 263 11.34 -25.42 37.80
CA GLY A 263 12.13 -26.08 38.85
C GLY A 263 12.08 -27.61 38.90
N ALA A 264 11.22 -28.29 38.13
CA ALA A 264 11.21 -29.75 38.10
C ALA A 264 12.38 -30.32 37.27
N SER A 265 13.10 -31.29 37.84
CA SER A 265 14.17 -32.02 37.15
C SER A 265 13.61 -32.85 36.00
N SER A 266 14.35 -32.94 34.89
CA SER A 266 13.99 -33.75 33.71
C SER A 266 13.74 -35.23 34.04
N SER A 267 14.26 -35.72 35.16
CA SER A 267 14.00 -37.05 35.70
C SER A 267 12.59 -37.22 36.28
N ASP A 268 12.06 -36.18 36.94
CA ASP A 268 10.76 -36.24 37.61
C ASP A 268 9.63 -36.15 36.57
N ILE A 269 9.83 -35.31 35.55
CA ILE A 269 8.95 -35.19 34.39
C ILE A 269 8.87 -36.53 33.63
N ARG A 270 10.00 -37.24 33.48
CA ARG A 270 10.04 -38.52 32.77
C ARG A 270 9.31 -39.63 33.53
N ASN A 271 9.41 -39.66 34.86
CA ASN A 271 8.75 -40.68 35.67
C ASN A 271 7.22 -40.49 35.68
N GLU A 272 6.72 -39.25 35.75
CA GLU A 272 5.27 -39.01 35.65
C GLU A 272 4.70 -39.29 34.25
N LEU A 273 5.48 -39.01 33.19
CA LEU A 273 5.05 -39.23 31.80
C LEU A 273 5.03 -40.71 31.38
N PHE A 274 5.92 -41.54 31.92
CA PHE A 274 6.13 -42.91 31.43
C PHE A 274 5.90 -44.02 32.47
N ASP A 275 5.90 -43.73 33.77
CA ASP A 275 5.78 -44.74 34.84
C ASP A 275 4.57 -44.52 35.77
N GLY A 276 3.70 -43.54 35.50
CA GLY A 276 2.44 -43.42 36.23
C GLY A 276 1.52 -44.63 36.01
N ASP A 277 0.66 -44.94 37.00
CA ASP A 277 -0.26 -46.10 37.05
C ASP A 277 -1.18 -46.29 35.82
N ASN A 278 -1.17 -45.33 34.89
CA ASN A 278 -2.00 -45.27 33.69
C ASN A 278 -1.20 -45.38 32.37
N VAL A 279 0.07 -45.83 32.42
CA VAL A 279 0.91 -46.08 31.24
C VAL A 279 1.04 -47.59 30.99
N VAL A 280 0.51 -48.07 29.86
CA VAL A 280 0.64 -49.48 29.46
C VAL A 280 2.02 -49.72 28.86
N THR A 281 2.93 -50.33 29.61
CA THR A 281 4.21 -50.83 29.08
C THR A 281 3.96 -52.15 28.32
N GLY A 282 3.88 -52.06 26.99
CA GLY A 282 3.61 -53.20 26.14
C GLY A 282 4.75 -54.24 26.15
N SER A 283 4.51 -55.42 26.73
CA SER A 283 5.35 -56.61 26.53
C SER A 283 5.11 -57.21 25.14
N GLY A 284 5.79 -56.66 24.13
CA GLY A 284 5.67 -57.10 22.74
C GLY A 284 6.42 -58.41 22.44
N LYS A 285 5.68 -59.50 22.18
CA LYS A 285 6.20 -60.64 21.40
C LYS A 285 6.49 -60.19 19.96
N ASN A 286 7.76 -60.28 19.57
CA ASN A 286 8.24 -60.04 18.21
C ASN A 286 7.46 -60.82 17.14
N LYS A 287 6.78 -60.11 16.23
CA LYS A 287 6.29 -60.66 14.96
C LYS A 287 6.93 -59.91 13.80
N LYS A 288 7.92 -60.54 13.17
CA LYS A 288 8.59 -60.07 11.95
C LYS A 288 7.55 -59.87 10.84
N ILE A 289 7.46 -58.66 10.28
CA ILE A 289 6.71 -58.38 9.06
C ILE A 289 7.68 -58.44 7.88
N ASN A 290 7.44 -59.39 6.98
CA ASN A 290 8.15 -59.55 5.71
C ASN A 290 7.86 -58.37 4.77
N LYS A 291 8.92 -57.75 4.23
CA LYS A 291 8.85 -56.88 3.06
C LYS A 291 8.31 -57.66 1.86
N ARG A 292 7.19 -57.18 1.28
CA ARG A 292 6.81 -57.52 -0.11
C ARG A 292 7.11 -56.32 -1.01
N ASN A 293 8.00 -56.56 -1.96
CA ASN A 293 8.25 -55.73 -3.13
C ASN A 293 6.98 -55.65 -4.01
N GLY A 294 6.81 -54.55 -4.73
CA GLY A 294 5.80 -54.45 -5.78
C GLY A 294 5.79 -53.10 -6.47
N SER A 295 6.57 -52.99 -7.54
CA SER A 295 6.64 -51.89 -8.50
C SER A 295 5.31 -51.60 -9.21
N LYS A 296 4.96 -50.32 -9.34
CA LYS A 296 4.85 -49.55 -10.60
C LYS A 296 4.24 -48.19 -10.32
#